data_AF-A0A917HNI0-F1
#
_entry.id   AF-A0A917HNI0-F1
#
_cell.length_a   1.000
_cell.length_b   1.000
_cell.length_c   1.000
_cell.angle_alpha   90.00
_cell.angle_beta   90.00
_cell.angle_gamma   90.00
#
_symmetry.space_group_name_H-M   'P 1'
#
loop_
_entity.id
_entity.type
_entity.pdbx_description
1 polymer ?
#
loop_
_entity_poly.entity_id
_entity_poly.type
_entity_poly.pdbx_seq_one_letter_code
_entity_poly.pdbx_strand_id
1 'polypeptide(L)'
;MARNEYKRQPLSEEQQAELQETVEEKADATHNFFRSLVSSEHFSSSAFVGYIPFIAFVGLLTIIYIANRHYAERTVRQIDHLGKEVKEMNWDYKSLSAELMKLTTQSEIAKRVDSMGLKERTAPPKKIVVLRTKE
;
A
#
# COMPACT_ATOMS: atom_id res chain seq x y z
N MET A 1 -6.37 32.21 5.20
CA MET A 1 -6.91 30.94 4.68
C MET A 1 -8.42 31.09 4.57
N ALA A 2 -8.96 31.31 3.36
CA ALA A 2 -10.40 31.42 3.16
C ALA A 2 -11.04 30.03 3.32
N ARG A 3 -12.00 29.89 4.24
CA ARG A 3 -12.77 28.67 4.44
C ARG A 3 -13.79 28.57 3.30
N ASN A 4 -13.84 27.39 2.67
CA ASN A 4 -14.65 27.13 1.49
C ASN A 4 -16.13 26.97 1.90
N GLU A 5 -16.98 27.95 1.57
CA GLU A 5 -18.41 27.99 1.95
C GLU A 5 -19.36 27.49 0.85
N TYR A 6 -18.85 27.14 -0.33
CA TYR A 6 -19.66 26.85 -1.52
C TYR A 6 -20.45 25.52 -1.52
N LYS A 7 -20.41 24.72 -0.44
CA LYS A 7 -21.00 23.37 -0.42
C LYS A 7 -21.96 23.09 0.74
N ARG A 8 -22.42 24.13 1.45
CA ARG A 8 -23.18 24.01 2.71
C ARG A 8 -24.59 24.62 2.69
N GLN A 9 -25.07 25.11 1.55
CA GLN A 9 -26.49 25.46 1.41
C GLN A 9 -27.25 24.16 1.10
N PRO A 10 -28.26 23.77 1.91
CA PRO A 10 -29.16 22.70 1.49
C PRO A 10 -29.79 23.16 0.17
N LEU A 11 -29.80 22.28 -0.83
CA LEU A 11 -30.52 22.54 -2.08
C LEU A 11 -31.94 23.03 -1.72
N SER A 12 -32.41 24.12 -2.34
CA SER A 12 -33.79 24.55 -2.16
C SER A 12 -34.73 23.39 -2.48
N GLU A 13 -35.86 23.29 -1.77
CA GLU A 13 -36.82 22.18 -1.91
C GLU A 13 -37.23 21.96 -3.38
N GLU A 14 -37.33 23.03 -4.17
CA GLU A 14 -37.58 23.01 -5.62
C GLU A 14 -36.44 22.34 -6.42
N GLN A 15 -35.17 22.62 -6.09
CA GLN A 15 -34.01 22.00 -6.74
C GLN A 15 -33.86 20.52 -6.36
N GLN A 16 -34.24 20.16 -5.14
CA GLN A 16 -34.28 18.76 -4.71
C GLN A 16 -35.38 17.98 -5.42
N ALA A 17 -36.54 18.60 -5.66
CA ALA A 17 -37.63 18.00 -6.40
C ALA A 17 -37.27 17.79 -7.88
N GLU A 18 -36.69 18.79 -8.56
CA GLU A 18 -36.22 18.64 -9.96
C GLU A 18 -35.10 17.60 -10.10
N LEU A 19 -34.15 17.54 -9.15
CA LEU A 19 -33.10 16.52 -9.15
C LEU A 19 -33.65 15.13 -8.85
N GLN A 20 -34.67 15.01 -7.99
CA GLN A 20 -35.34 13.73 -7.74
C GLN A 20 -36.12 13.28 -8.97
N GLU A 21 -36.88 14.17 -9.60
CA GLU A 21 -37.64 13.89 -10.83
C GLU A 21 -36.73 13.48 -12.00
N THR A 22 -35.61 14.19 -12.21
CA THR A 22 -34.63 13.83 -13.27
C THR A 22 -33.82 12.57 -12.96
N VAL A 23 -33.64 12.22 -11.68
CA VAL A 23 -33.02 10.96 -11.27
C VAL A 23 -34.02 9.80 -11.42
N GLU A 24 -35.29 10.02 -11.10
CA GLU A 24 -36.38 9.05 -11.23
C GLU A 24 -36.68 8.77 -12.71
N GLU A 25 -36.75 9.80 -13.57
CA GLU A 25 -36.87 9.65 -15.04
C GLU A 25 -35.73 8.80 -15.62
N LYS A 26 -34.48 9.06 -15.19
CA LYS A 26 -33.30 8.29 -15.63
C LYS A 26 -33.29 6.88 -15.06
N ALA A 27 -33.75 6.70 -13.82
CA ALA A 27 -33.86 5.40 -13.18
C ALA A 27 -34.93 4.55 -13.86
N ASP A 28 -36.07 5.13 -14.20
CA ASP A 28 -37.19 4.49 -14.89
C ASP A 28 -36.86 4.19 -16.35
N ALA A 29 -36.19 5.10 -17.06
CA ALA A 29 -35.67 4.84 -18.40
C ALA A 29 -34.69 3.66 -18.40
N THR A 30 -33.83 3.60 -17.38
CA THR A 30 -32.88 2.50 -17.19
C THR A 30 -33.61 1.19 -16.84
N HIS A 31 -34.58 1.23 -15.93
CA HIS A 31 -35.36 0.06 -15.52
C HIS A 31 -36.24 -0.50 -16.64
N ASN A 32 -36.89 0.37 -17.42
CA ASN A 32 -37.70 0.00 -18.58
C ASN A 32 -36.82 -0.57 -19.70
N PHE A 33 -35.62 -0.04 -19.90
CA PHE A 33 -34.61 -0.62 -20.80
C PHE A 33 -34.22 -2.04 -20.35
N PHE A 34 -33.88 -2.24 -19.06
CA PHE A 34 -33.57 -3.58 -18.54
C PHE A 34 -34.77 -4.54 -18.62
N ARG A 35 -36.01 -4.06 -18.40
CA ARG A 35 -37.22 -4.86 -18.53
C ARG A 35 -37.50 -5.27 -19.98
N SER A 36 -37.24 -4.38 -20.94
CA SER A 36 -37.37 -4.67 -22.38
C SER A 36 -36.29 -5.63 -22.90
N LEU A 37 -35.11 -5.64 -22.28
CA LEU A 37 -34.03 -6.59 -22.59
C LEU A 37 -34.25 -7.98 -21.98
N VAL A 38 -34.94 -8.07 -20.84
CA VAL A 38 -35.17 -9.33 -20.11
C VAL A 38 -36.50 -10.00 -20.49
N SER A 39 -37.43 -9.29 -21.13
CA SER A 39 -38.71 -9.87 -21.54
C SER A 39 -38.53 -11.02 -22.53
N SER A 40 -39.05 -12.19 -22.15
CA SER A 40 -38.98 -13.49 -22.82
C SER A 40 -39.44 -13.53 -24.29
N GLU A 41 -40.08 -12.46 -24.78
CA GLU A 41 -40.66 -12.37 -26.12
C GLU A 41 -39.62 -12.01 -27.21
N HIS A 42 -38.43 -11.51 -26.82
CA HIS A 42 -37.36 -11.16 -27.76
C HIS A 42 -36.29 -12.24 -27.94
N PHE A 43 -36.45 -13.42 -27.32
CA PHE A 43 -35.57 -14.58 -27.51
C PHE A 43 -35.91 -15.37 -28.80
N SER A 44 -36.24 -14.67 -29.89
CA SER A 44 -36.36 -15.26 -31.22
C SER A 44 -34.96 -15.42 -31.83
N SER A 45 -34.65 -16.61 -32.39
CA SER A 45 -33.33 -16.93 -32.97
C SER A 45 -32.80 -15.90 -33.97
N SER A 46 -33.66 -15.11 -34.63
CA SER A 46 -33.24 -14.11 -35.62
C SER A 46 -32.74 -12.80 -35.03
N ALA A 47 -33.32 -12.34 -33.91
CA ALA A 47 -32.89 -11.10 -33.23
C ALA A 47 -31.58 -11.30 -32.46
N PHE A 48 -31.37 -12.51 -31.91
CA PHE A 48 -30.17 -12.86 -31.16
C PHE A 48 -28.88 -12.73 -31.97
N VAL A 49 -28.91 -13.03 -33.28
CA VAL A 49 -27.75 -12.94 -34.18
C VAL A 49 -27.19 -11.51 -34.25
N GLY A 50 -28.05 -10.48 -34.16
CA GLY A 50 -27.62 -9.08 -34.15
C GLY A 50 -26.87 -8.67 -32.88
N TYR A 51 -27.14 -9.32 -31.76
CA TYR A 51 -26.51 -9.02 -30.46
C TYR A 51 -25.24 -9.83 -30.18
N ILE A 52 -24.93 -10.86 -30.99
CA ILE A 52 -23.70 -11.66 -30.89
C ILE A 52 -22.42 -10.81 -30.75
N PRO A 53 -22.14 -9.79 -31.60
CA PRO A 53 -20.92 -8.99 -31.45
C PRO A 53 -20.85 -8.23 -30.12
N PHE A 54 -22.00 -7.79 -29.60
CA PHE A 54 -22.08 -7.11 -28.31
C PHE A 54 -21.84 -8.07 -27.13
N ILE A 55 -22.46 -9.26 -27.16
CA ILE A 55 -22.24 -10.29 -26.13
C ILE A 55 -20.79 -10.77 -26.15
N ALA A 56 -20.19 -10.94 -27.33
CA ALA A 56 -18.78 -11.30 -27.48
C ALA A 56 -17.85 -10.22 -26.89
N PHE A 57 -18.18 -8.94 -27.09
CA PHE A 57 -17.44 -7.82 -26.48
C PHE A 57 -17.50 -7.86 -24.95
N VAL A 58 -18.69 -8.05 -24.37
CA VAL A 58 -18.85 -8.18 -22.91
C VAL A 58 -18.16 -9.44 -22.38
N GLY A 59 -18.22 -10.55 -23.12
CA GLY A 59 -17.49 -11.78 -22.80
C GLY A 59 -15.98 -11.56 -22.78
N LEU A 60 -15.44 -10.85 -23.77
CA LEU A 60 -14.03 -10.46 -23.81
C LEU A 60 -13.65 -9.59 -22.61
N LEU A 61 -14.45 -8.58 -22.26
CA LEU A 61 -14.23 -7.77 -21.07
C LEU A 61 -14.26 -8.61 -19.79
N THR A 62 -15.15 -9.59 -19.71
CA THR A 62 -15.26 -10.50 -18.57
C THR A 62 -13.99 -11.35 -18.41
N ILE A 63 -13.46 -11.89 -19.53
CA ILE A 63 -12.21 -12.65 -19.52
C ILE A 63 -11.05 -11.76 -19.07
N ILE A 64 -10.93 -10.55 -19.62
CA ILE A 64 -9.90 -9.58 -19.21
C ILE A 64 -10.02 -9.26 -17.71
N TYR A 65 -11.23 -9.06 -17.21
CA TYR A 65 -11.48 -8.78 -15.81
C TYR A 65 -11.04 -9.93 -14.89
N ILE A 66 -11.41 -11.17 -15.23
CA ILE A 66 -11.00 -12.36 -14.46
C ILE A 66 -9.47 -12.52 -14.50
N ALA A 67 -8.84 -12.32 -15.66
CA ALA A 67 -7.39 -12.38 -15.81
C ALA A 67 -6.69 -11.31 -14.95
N ASN A 68 -7.19 -10.08 -14.98
CA ASN A 68 -6.64 -8.98 -14.17
C ASN A 68 -6.81 -9.25 -12.67
N ARG A 69 -7.97 -9.76 -12.25
CA ARG A 69 -8.24 -10.15 -10.87
C ARG A 69 -7.23 -11.19 -10.38
N HIS A 70 -6.98 -12.25 -11.15
CA HIS A 70 -5.99 -13.26 -10.78
C HIS A 70 -4.56 -12.71 -10.75
N TYR A 71 -4.22 -11.79 -11.66
CA TYR A 71 -2.92 -11.12 -11.63
C TYR A 71 -2.75 -10.31 -10.33
N ALA A 72 -3.72 -9.46 -10.00
CA ALA A 72 -3.70 -8.68 -8.76
C ALA A 72 -3.60 -9.57 -7.51
N GLU A 73 -4.35 -10.67 -7.47
CA GLU A 73 -4.33 -11.63 -6.36
C GLU A 73 -2.93 -12.27 -6.17
N ARG A 74 -2.25 -12.62 -7.27
CA ARG A 74 -0.87 -13.13 -7.21
C ARG A 74 0.11 -12.06 -6.75
N THR A 75 -0.02 -10.84 -7.26
CA THR A 75 0.83 -9.71 -6.85
C THR A 75 0.69 -9.41 -5.37
N VAL A 76 -0.53 -9.38 -4.83
CA VAL A 76 -0.77 -9.15 -3.39
C VAL A 76 -0.09 -10.24 -2.55
N ARG A 77 -0.23 -11.52 -2.92
CA ARG A 77 0.46 -12.62 -2.23
C ARG A 77 1.98 -12.49 -2.28
N GLN A 78 2.52 -12.05 -3.42
CA GLN A 78 3.96 -11.83 -3.57
C GLN A 78 4.44 -10.69 -2.68
N ILE A 79 3.69 -9.59 -2.59
CA ILE A 79 3.99 -8.48 -1.70
C ILE A 79 4.03 -8.95 -0.24
N ASP A 80 3.05 -9.76 0.18
CA ASP A 80 3.02 -10.30 1.55
C ASP A 80 4.22 -11.20 1.83
N HIS A 81 4.62 -12.04 0.87
CA HIS A 81 5.81 -12.90 1.01
C HIS A 81 7.08 -12.07 1.12
N LEU A 82 7.32 -11.14 0.19
CA LEU A 82 8.49 -10.26 0.20
C LEU A 82 8.52 -9.40 1.48
N GLY A 83 7.38 -8.92 1.94
CA GLY A 83 7.27 -8.15 3.18
C GLY A 83 7.70 -8.96 4.40
N LYS A 84 7.36 -10.26 4.47
CA LYS A 84 7.83 -11.16 5.52
C LYS A 84 9.34 -11.39 5.43
N GLU A 85 9.84 -11.64 4.23
CA GLU A 85 11.27 -11.91 4.00
C GLU A 85 12.14 -10.70 4.39
N VAL A 86 11.73 -9.50 3.98
CA VAL A 86 12.41 -8.25 4.37
C VAL A 86 12.35 -8.06 5.88
N LYS A 87 11.22 -8.38 6.52
CA LYS A 87 11.11 -8.30 7.98
C LYS A 87 12.07 -9.28 8.65
N GLU A 88 12.14 -10.53 8.22
CA GLU A 88 13.06 -11.53 8.74
C GLU A 88 14.52 -11.09 8.62
N MET A 89 14.95 -10.65 7.43
CA MET A 89 16.31 -10.12 7.24
C MET A 89 16.63 -8.93 8.16
N ASN A 90 15.65 -8.04 8.39
CA ASN A 90 15.82 -6.92 9.33
C ASN A 90 15.95 -7.39 10.78
N TRP A 91 15.27 -8.46 11.16
CA TRP A 91 15.40 -9.05 12.49
C TRP A 91 16.79 -9.68 12.67
N ASP A 92 17.29 -10.38 11.67
CA ASP A 92 18.63 -10.96 11.69
C ASP A 92 19.71 -9.89 11.77
N TYR A 93 19.61 -8.83 10.95
CA TYR A 93 20.52 -7.70 10.99
C TYR A 93 20.56 -7.04 12.38
N LYS A 94 19.39 -6.77 12.97
CA LYS A 94 19.31 -6.16 14.31
C LYS A 94 19.90 -7.06 15.38
N SER A 95 19.62 -8.36 15.31
CA SER A 95 20.13 -9.34 16.27
C SER A 95 21.66 -9.44 16.20
N LEU A 96 22.20 -9.54 14.98
CA LEU A 96 23.65 -9.58 14.76
C LEU A 96 24.32 -8.27 15.17
N SER A 97 23.72 -7.13 14.85
CA SER A 97 24.23 -5.82 15.28
C SER A 97 24.24 -5.69 16.80
N ALA A 98 23.22 -6.19 17.50
CA ALA A 98 23.17 -6.17 18.96
C ALA A 98 24.22 -7.10 19.58
N GLU A 99 24.44 -8.28 18.99
CA GLU A 99 25.53 -9.18 19.40
C GLU A 99 26.90 -8.54 19.19
N LEU A 100 27.12 -7.90 18.03
CA LEU A 100 28.35 -7.18 17.74
C LEU A 100 28.57 -6.02 18.73
N MET A 101 27.54 -5.25 19.06
CA MET A 101 27.62 -4.19 20.09
C MET A 101 28.01 -4.76 21.46
N LYS A 102 27.43 -5.90 21.86
CA LYS A 102 27.79 -6.58 23.10
C LYS A 102 29.26 -7.00 23.09
N LEU A 103 29.73 -7.62 22.01
CA LEU A 103 31.12 -8.07 21.86
C LEU A 103 32.12 -6.92 21.82
N THR A 104 31.72 -5.79 21.23
CA THR A 104 32.55 -4.57 21.13
C THR A 104 32.45 -3.67 22.36
N THR A 105 31.61 -4.03 23.35
CA THR A 105 31.51 -3.28 24.59
C THR A 105 32.83 -3.33 25.34
N GLN A 106 33.27 -2.18 25.86
CA GLN A 106 34.56 -2.00 26.51
C GLN A 106 34.83 -3.04 27.61
N SER A 107 33.82 -3.38 28.42
CA SER A 107 33.92 -4.38 29.48
C SER A 107 34.09 -5.83 28.98
N GLU A 108 33.46 -6.20 27.85
CA GLU A 108 33.63 -7.50 27.20
C GLU A 108 35.01 -7.60 26.54
N ILE A 109 35.44 -6.54 25.83
CA ILE A 109 36.78 -6.47 25.25
C ILE A 109 37.84 -6.57 26.37
N ALA A 110 37.71 -5.79 27.44
CA ALA A 110 38.65 -5.79 28.57
C ALA A 110 38.83 -7.19 29.17
N LYS A 111 37.73 -7.94 29.36
CA LYS A 111 37.78 -9.34 29.82
C LYS A 111 38.51 -10.25 28.84
N ARG A 112 38.29 -10.08 27.54
CA ARG A 112 38.89 -10.93 26.49
C ARG A 112 40.40 -10.71 26.36
N VAL A 113 40.84 -9.47 26.47
CA VAL A 113 42.26 -9.07 26.36
C VAL A 113 43.05 -9.19 27.66
N ASP A 114 42.40 -9.47 28.79
CA ASP A 114 43.05 -9.69 30.10
C ASP A 114 44.05 -10.86 30.04
N SER A 115 43.69 -11.93 29.31
CA SER A 115 44.59 -13.06 29.02
C SER A 115 45.85 -12.68 28.23
N MET A 116 45.83 -11.55 27.51
CA MET A 116 46.96 -11.02 26.75
C MET A 116 47.79 -10.01 27.56
N GLY A 117 47.48 -9.81 28.86
CA GLY A 117 48.19 -8.88 29.74
C GLY A 117 47.87 -7.40 29.52
N LEU A 118 46.86 -7.10 28.70
CA LEU A 118 46.43 -5.74 28.40
C LEU A 118 45.45 -5.24 29.47
N LYS A 119 45.78 -4.12 30.14
CA LYS A 119 44.95 -3.52 31.17
C LYS A 119 44.26 -2.25 30.68
N GLU A 120 43.01 -2.11 31.08
CA GLU A 120 42.21 -0.93 30.84
C GLU A 120 42.80 0.29 31.54
N ARG A 121 42.88 1.40 30.83
CA ARG A 121 43.45 2.64 31.36
C ARG A 121 42.38 3.43 32.09
N THR A 122 42.38 3.36 33.42
CA THR A 122 41.42 4.07 34.29
C THR A 122 41.74 5.56 34.50
N ALA A 123 42.97 5.98 34.25
CA ALA A 123 43.39 7.38 34.40
C ALA A 123 43.38 8.13 33.05
N PRO A 124 42.91 9.39 33.02
CA PRO A 124 42.90 10.19 31.79
C PRO A 124 44.32 10.43 31.25
N PRO A 125 44.48 10.58 29.92
CA PRO A 125 45.77 10.83 29.30
C PRO A 125 46.38 12.15 29.76
N LYS A 126 47.62 12.13 30.23
CA LYS A 126 48.37 13.34 30.58
C LYS A 126 48.85 14.03 29.30
N LYS A 127 48.47 15.30 29.13
CA LYS A 127 49.00 16.16 28.06
C LYS A 127 50.43 16.54 28.39
N ILE A 128 51.39 16.09 27.59
CA ILE A 128 52.79 16.49 27.72
C ILE A 128 52.92 17.85 27.03
N VAL A 129 53.13 18.91 27.80
CA VAL A 129 53.43 20.24 27.26
C VAL A 129 54.93 20.44 27.37
N VAL A 130 55.62 20.45 26.24
CA VAL A 130 57.06 20.71 26.20
C VAL A 130 57.27 22.21 26.36
N LEU A 131 57.69 22.64 27.55
CA LEU A 131 58.19 24.00 27.74
C LEU A 131 59.57 24.05 27.10
N ARG A 132 59.69 24.75 25.96
CA ARG A 132 61.00 25.10 25.42
C ARG A 132 61.61 26.15 26.36
N THR A 133 62.54 25.73 27.21
CA THR A 133 63.45 26.66 27.90
C THR A 133 64.27 27.35 26.82
N LYS A 134 64.11 28.68 26.70
CA LYS A 134 65.04 29.52 25.94
C LYS A 134 66.28 29.73 26.79
N GLU A 135 67.44 29.57 26.15
CA GLU A 135 68.76 30.00 26.63
C GLU A 135 68.78 31.49 27.01
#